data_AF-H9WUX2-F1
#
_entry.id   AF-H9WUX2-F1
#
_cell.length_a   1.000
_cell.length_b   1.000
_cell.length_c   1.000
_cell.angle_alpha   90.00
_cell.angle_beta   90.00
_cell.angle_gamma   90.00
#
_symmetry.space_group_name_H-M   'P 1'
#
loop_
_entity.id
_entity.type
_entity.pdbx_description
1 polymer ?
#
loop_
_entity_poly.entity_id
_entity_poly.type
_entity_poly.pdbx_seq_one_letter_code
_entity_poly.pdbx_strand_id
1 'polypeptide(L)'
;SMIFVGSDSAYLPAPVSVKEFLLAPSEIADIVVDFNDSAAKEVTLTNDAAYPYPSGDPVDELNSKVMKFLIETSPDAESSAENRSSVRIPEKLVEYRRPRKKNAAHTRYLTMYEYESASGEPTHLFINGLPFDAQVTETPRQGTSEVWHVINLTEDNHPLHIH
;
A
#
# COMPACT_ATOMS: atom_id res chain seq x y z
N SER A 1 19.10 -1.93 3.13
CA SER A 1 18.19 -2.17 1.99
C SER A 1 16.76 -2.26 2.51
N MET A 2 15.75 -2.15 1.64
CA MET A 2 14.34 -2.40 2.00
C MET A 2 13.80 -3.56 1.17
N ILE A 3 13.10 -4.47 1.83
CA ILE A 3 12.59 -5.70 1.22
C ILE A 3 11.12 -5.86 1.61
N PHE A 4 10.25 -5.80 0.61
CA PHE A 4 8.81 -5.99 0.75
C PHE A 4 8.51 -7.49 0.85
N VAL A 5 7.83 -7.91 1.90
CA VAL A 5 7.56 -9.33 2.18
C VAL A 5 6.09 -9.67 2.27
N GLY A 6 5.20 -8.70 2.50
CA GLY A 6 3.76 -8.95 2.63
C GLY A 6 2.93 -7.69 2.50
N SER A 7 1.67 -7.86 2.09
CA SER A 7 0.68 -6.80 1.91
C SER A 7 -0.67 -7.21 2.51
N ASP A 8 -1.38 -6.26 3.11
CA ASP A 8 -2.74 -6.39 3.68
C ASP A 8 -2.97 -7.65 4.54
N SER A 9 -3.30 -8.76 3.90
CA SER A 9 -3.67 -10.03 4.54
C SER A 9 -2.77 -11.21 4.19
N ALA A 10 -1.67 -11.00 3.47
CA ALA A 10 -0.86 -12.09 2.93
C ALA A 10 0.62 -11.73 2.74
N TYR A 11 1.48 -12.73 2.93
CA TYR A 11 2.84 -12.65 2.42
C TYR A 11 2.83 -12.62 0.88
N LEU A 12 3.82 -11.96 0.30
CA LEU A 12 4.13 -12.13 -1.11
C LEU A 12 4.60 -13.57 -1.37
N PRO A 13 4.58 -14.08 -2.62
CA PRO A 13 5.14 -15.39 -2.93
C PRO A 13 6.68 -15.44 -2.82
N ALA A 14 7.34 -14.29 -2.93
CA ALA A 14 8.78 -14.12 -2.80
C ALA A 14 9.07 -12.68 -2.32
N PRO A 15 10.19 -12.44 -1.62
CA PRO A 15 10.59 -11.10 -1.20
C PRO A 15 10.93 -10.22 -2.41
N VAL A 16 10.58 -8.94 -2.33
CA VAL A 16 10.85 -7.96 -3.41
C VAL A 16 11.72 -6.83 -2.85
N SER A 17 12.92 -6.65 -3.41
CA SER A 17 13.76 -5.51 -3.05
C SER A 17 13.17 -4.23 -3.65
N VAL A 18 12.95 -3.21 -2.80
CA VAL A 18 12.34 -1.94 -3.18
C VAL A 18 13.19 -0.77 -2.69
N LYS A 19 13.05 0.38 -3.36
CA LYS A 19 13.65 1.65 -2.91
C LYS A 19 12.61 2.61 -2.33
N GLU A 20 11.38 2.45 -2.75
CA GLU A 20 10.20 3.22 -2.36
C GLU A 20 8.98 2.31 -2.53
N PHE A 21 7.89 2.68 -1.88
CA PHE A 21 6.59 2.06 -2.05
C PHE A 21 5.51 3.11 -1.79
N LEU A 22 4.40 3.02 -2.51
CA LEU A 22 3.21 3.83 -2.22
C LEU A 22 2.37 3.08 -1.18
N LEU A 23 1.86 3.81 -0.19
CA LEU A 23 1.00 3.25 0.85
C LEU A 23 -0.19 4.19 1.07
N ALA A 24 -1.37 3.77 0.65
CA ALA A 24 -2.59 4.52 0.77
C ALA A 24 -3.32 4.23 2.10
N PRO A 25 -4.30 5.06 2.51
CA PRO A 25 -5.14 4.78 3.67
C PRO A 25 -5.68 3.35 3.70
N SER A 26 -5.49 2.69 4.85
CA SER A 26 -5.88 1.29 5.13
C SER A 26 -5.13 0.20 4.37
N GLU A 27 -4.14 0.52 3.54
CA GLU A 27 -3.19 -0.48 3.03
C GLU A 27 -2.15 -0.83 4.10
N ILE A 28 -1.67 -2.07 4.10
CA ILE A 28 -0.61 -2.54 4.98
C ILE A 28 0.55 -3.05 4.14
N ALA A 29 1.78 -2.64 4.48
CA ALA A 29 3.01 -3.16 3.90
C ALA A 29 3.94 -3.71 4.98
N ASP A 30 4.29 -4.99 4.87
CA ASP A 30 5.32 -5.61 5.67
C ASP A 30 6.67 -5.46 4.97
N ILE A 31 7.54 -4.61 5.55
CA ILE A 31 8.88 -4.30 5.02
C ILE A 31 9.94 -4.73 6.03
N VAL A 32 10.94 -5.47 5.55
CA VAL A 32 12.20 -5.68 6.28
C VAL A 32 13.20 -4.62 5.84
N VAL A 33 13.71 -3.85 6.80
CA VAL A 33 14.79 -2.89 6.57
C VAL A 33 16.09 -3.46 7.14
N ASP A 34 17.07 -3.70 6.28
CA ASP A 34 18.39 -4.23 6.67
C ASP A 34 19.42 -3.10 6.75
N PHE A 35 19.96 -2.89 7.94
CA PHE A 35 21.02 -1.93 8.24
C PHE A 35 22.40 -2.58 8.47
N ASN A 36 22.55 -3.92 8.36
CA ASN A 36 23.79 -4.64 8.71
C ASN A 36 25.04 -4.07 8.01
N ASP A 37 24.90 -3.71 6.72
CA ASP A 37 26.00 -3.17 5.90
C ASP A 37 25.89 -1.65 5.72
N SER A 38 25.05 -0.96 6.51
CA SER A 38 24.91 0.49 6.45
C SER A 38 26.08 1.18 7.16
N ALA A 39 26.82 2.03 6.45
CA ALA A 39 27.82 2.93 7.05
C ALA A 39 27.19 4.20 7.67
N ALA A 40 25.89 4.43 7.45
CA ALA A 40 25.18 5.60 7.98
C ALA A 40 24.87 5.42 9.47
N LYS A 41 25.01 6.49 10.26
CA LYS A 41 24.61 6.54 11.68
C LYS A 41 23.13 6.90 11.88
N GLU A 42 22.52 7.51 10.88
CA GLU A 42 21.11 7.84 10.87
C GLU A 42 20.54 7.72 9.46
N VAL A 43 19.30 7.27 9.37
CA VAL A 43 18.53 7.17 8.12
C VAL A 43 17.13 7.70 8.37
N THR A 44 16.63 8.57 7.50
CA THR A 44 15.27 9.11 7.59
C THR A 44 14.37 8.41 6.60
N LEU A 45 13.21 7.94 7.06
CA LEU A 45 12.10 7.56 6.20
C LEU A 45 11.36 8.83 5.80
N THR A 46 11.34 9.11 4.50
CA THR A 46 10.71 10.28 3.91
C THR A 46 9.40 9.92 3.24
N ASN A 47 8.58 10.93 3.00
CA ASN A 47 7.39 10.87 2.17
C ASN A 47 7.58 11.88 1.03
N ASP A 48 7.27 11.47 -0.20
CA ASP A 48 7.30 12.31 -1.39
C ASP A 48 5.98 12.28 -2.18
N ALA A 49 4.93 11.66 -1.62
CA ALA A 49 3.62 11.58 -2.24
C ALA A 49 2.91 12.93 -2.22
N ALA A 50 2.55 13.44 -3.41
CA ALA A 50 1.72 14.63 -3.55
C ALA A 50 0.32 14.42 -2.95
N TYR A 51 -0.30 15.52 -2.50
CA TYR A 51 -1.68 15.51 -2.01
C TYR A 51 -2.52 16.61 -2.68
N PRO A 52 -3.69 16.28 -3.25
CA PRO A 52 -4.21 14.93 -3.51
C PRO A 52 -3.29 14.10 -4.42
N TYR A 53 -3.18 12.79 -4.19
CA TYR A 53 -2.31 11.95 -5.03
C TYR A 53 -3.04 11.57 -6.33
N PRO A 54 -2.38 11.54 -7.50
CA PRO A 54 -0.96 11.82 -7.75
C PRO A 54 -0.65 13.26 -8.19
N SER A 55 -1.67 14.09 -8.39
CA SER A 55 -1.60 15.32 -9.20
C SER A 55 -1.58 16.63 -8.40
N GLY A 56 -1.77 16.55 -7.09
CA GLY A 56 -1.88 17.70 -6.19
C GLY A 56 -0.53 18.31 -5.82
N ASP A 57 -0.52 19.02 -4.69
CA ASP A 57 0.65 19.75 -4.22
C ASP A 57 1.75 18.79 -3.76
N PRO A 58 3.02 19.08 -4.07
CA PRO A 58 4.14 18.31 -3.57
C PRO A 58 4.26 18.43 -2.05
N VAL A 59 4.98 17.50 -1.44
CA VAL A 59 5.32 17.53 -0.02
C VAL A 59 6.13 18.78 0.35
N ASP A 60 5.94 19.27 1.57
CA ASP A 60 6.67 20.39 2.17
C ASP A 60 7.60 19.93 3.31
N GLU A 61 8.20 20.86 4.04
CA GLU A 61 9.11 20.52 5.15
C GLU A 61 8.43 19.76 6.31
N LEU A 62 7.11 19.88 6.44
CA LEU A 62 6.32 19.31 7.53
C LEU A 62 5.91 17.87 7.21
N ASN A 63 5.44 17.60 5.99
CA ASN A 63 4.89 16.29 5.61
C ASN A 63 5.85 15.41 4.79
N SER A 64 7.06 15.89 4.44
CA SER A 64 8.08 15.11 3.73
C SER A 64 8.87 14.13 4.60
N LYS A 65 8.70 14.17 5.93
CA LYS A 65 9.46 13.35 6.89
C LYS A 65 8.52 12.54 7.76
N VAL A 66 8.75 11.23 7.83
CA VAL A 66 7.92 10.32 8.62
C VAL A 66 8.60 10.01 9.94
N MET A 67 9.78 9.41 9.89
CA MET A 67 10.55 9.04 11.08
C MET A 67 12.04 8.92 10.78
N LYS A 68 12.86 8.84 11.83
CA LYS A 68 14.31 8.66 11.73
C LYS A 68 14.77 7.44 12.51
N PHE A 69 15.56 6.60 11.86
CA PHE A 69 16.30 5.51 12.48
C PHE A 69 17.67 6.02 12.93
N LEU A 70 17.99 5.81 14.21
CA LEU A 70 19.35 5.98 14.73
C LEU A 70 20.01 4.61 14.74
N ILE A 71 21.09 4.46 13.96
CA ILE A 71 21.77 3.18 13.76
C ILE A 71 22.95 3.14 14.73
N GLU A 72 22.74 2.45 15.85
CA GLU A 72 23.80 2.24 16.82
C GLU A 72 24.85 1.29 16.25
N THR A 73 26.08 1.79 16.19
CA THR A 73 27.28 0.99 15.99
C THR A 73 27.93 0.89 17.36
N SER A 74 27.75 -0.26 18.04
CA SER A 74 28.46 -0.47 19.30
C SER A 74 29.98 -0.53 19.00
N PRO A 75 30.83 0.21 19.72
CA PRO A 75 32.29 0.10 19.58
C PRO A 75 32.79 -1.33 19.86
N ASP A 76 32.10 -2.08 20.72
CA ASP A 76 32.39 -3.51 20.98
C ASP A 76 31.86 -4.43 19.87
N ALA A 77 30.97 -3.94 19.00
CA ALA A 77 30.47 -4.63 17.81
C ALA A 77 31.33 -4.38 16.56
N GLU A 78 32.31 -3.48 16.61
CA GLU A 78 33.19 -3.20 15.46
C GLU A 78 34.10 -4.39 15.09
N SER A 79 34.14 -5.46 15.89
CA SER A 79 35.00 -6.62 15.61
C SER A 79 34.37 -8.02 15.78
N SER A 80 33.16 -8.17 16.31
CA SER A 80 32.55 -9.50 16.42
C SER A 80 31.51 -9.72 15.32
N ALA A 81 31.77 -10.68 14.44
CA ALA A 81 30.76 -11.26 13.53
C ALA A 81 29.50 -11.74 14.27
N GLU A 82 29.54 -11.79 15.60
CA GLU A 82 28.47 -12.20 16.53
C GLU A 82 27.33 -11.16 16.66
N ASN A 83 27.56 -9.88 16.36
CA ASN A 83 26.50 -8.85 16.43
C ASN A 83 25.77 -8.59 15.09
N ARG A 84 26.19 -9.23 13.99
CA ARG A 84 25.45 -9.16 12.72
C ARG A 84 24.28 -10.11 12.77
N SER A 85 23.09 -9.61 12.44
CA SER A 85 21.93 -10.47 12.32
C SER A 85 22.16 -11.52 11.24
N SER A 86 22.13 -12.80 11.63
CA SER A 86 22.15 -13.94 10.70
C SER A 86 20.77 -14.25 10.14
N VAL A 87 19.74 -13.44 10.46
CA VAL A 87 18.41 -13.62 9.92
C VAL A 87 18.48 -13.55 8.39
N ARG A 88 17.82 -14.51 7.74
CA ARG A 88 17.70 -14.58 6.29
C ARG A 88 16.23 -14.53 5.95
N ILE A 89 15.90 -13.71 4.96
CA ILE A 89 14.56 -13.70 4.37
C ILE A 89 14.52 -14.87 3.37
N PRO A 90 13.58 -15.83 3.50
CA PRO A 90 13.47 -16.92 2.56
C PRO A 90 13.20 -16.40 1.14
N GLU A 91 13.86 -16.99 0.13
CA GLU A 91 13.62 -16.66 -1.29
C GLU A 91 12.22 -17.04 -1.76
N LYS A 92 11.57 -17.97 -1.05
CA LYS A 92 10.20 -18.41 -1.27
C LYS A 92 9.41 -18.22 0.01
N LEU A 93 8.32 -17.47 -0.08
CA LEU A 93 7.43 -17.18 1.03
C LEU A 93 6.16 -18.03 0.85
N VAL A 94 4.97 -17.43 0.82
CA VAL A 94 3.70 -18.16 0.78
C VAL A 94 3.04 -18.06 -0.59
N GLU A 95 2.74 -19.20 -1.21
CA GLU A 95 1.99 -19.26 -2.46
C GLU A 95 0.50 -19.48 -2.20
N TYR A 96 -0.32 -18.48 -2.50
CA TYR A 96 -1.77 -18.54 -2.35
C TYR A 96 -2.43 -18.93 -3.67
N ARG A 97 -3.46 -19.79 -3.59
CA ARG A 97 -4.27 -20.15 -4.76
C ARG A 97 -5.10 -18.96 -5.22
N ARG A 98 -4.71 -18.36 -6.34
CA ARG A 98 -5.45 -17.24 -6.95
C ARG A 98 -6.78 -17.70 -7.56
N PRO A 99 -7.88 -16.95 -7.39
CA PRO A 99 -9.10 -17.16 -8.16
C PRO A 99 -8.83 -17.09 -9.66
N ARG A 100 -9.41 -18.01 -10.43
CA ARG A 100 -9.28 -18.00 -11.90
C ARG A 100 -10.40 -17.17 -12.49
N LYS A 101 -10.08 -16.09 -13.22
CA LYS A 101 -11.06 -15.19 -13.86
C LYS A 101 -12.12 -15.94 -14.68
N LYS A 102 -11.73 -16.98 -15.42
CA LYS A 102 -12.65 -17.84 -16.20
C LYS A 102 -13.73 -18.57 -15.38
N ASN A 103 -13.55 -18.68 -14.06
CA ASN A 103 -14.49 -19.31 -13.14
C ASN A 103 -15.35 -18.26 -12.39
N ALA A 104 -15.23 -16.97 -12.73
CA ALA A 104 -16.00 -15.94 -12.07
C ALA A 104 -17.49 -16.12 -12.36
N ALA A 105 -18.31 -16.12 -11.31
CA ALA A 105 -19.75 -16.21 -11.40
C ALA A 105 -20.37 -14.94 -11.98
N HIS A 106 -19.69 -13.79 -11.79
CA HIS A 106 -20.11 -12.51 -12.32
C HIS A 106 -18.91 -11.58 -12.55
N THR A 107 -19.10 -10.58 -13.41
CA THR A 107 -18.18 -9.48 -13.63
C THR A 107 -18.93 -8.17 -13.37
N ARG A 108 -18.45 -7.37 -12.43
CA ARG A 108 -19.03 -6.08 -12.03
C ARG A 108 -18.17 -4.93 -12.53
N TYR A 109 -18.81 -3.79 -12.74
CA TYR A 109 -18.17 -2.52 -13.03
C TYR A 109 -18.61 -1.54 -11.95
N LEU A 110 -17.65 -1.05 -11.18
CA LEU A 110 -17.85 -0.07 -10.12
C LEU A 110 -17.17 1.22 -10.54
N THR A 111 -17.95 2.24 -10.86
CA THR A 111 -17.43 3.56 -11.26
C THR A 111 -17.46 4.52 -10.09
N MET A 112 -16.36 5.20 -9.84
CA MET A 112 -16.27 6.28 -8.85
C MET A 112 -16.57 7.62 -9.54
N TYR A 113 -17.53 8.35 -9.00
CA TYR A 113 -17.90 9.69 -9.44
C TYR A 113 -17.70 10.68 -8.31
N GLU A 114 -16.91 11.70 -8.56
CA GLU A 114 -16.78 12.85 -7.66
C GLU A 114 -17.66 14.00 -8.14
N TYR A 115 -18.26 14.68 -7.17
CA TYR A 115 -19.11 15.83 -7.41
C TYR A 115 -18.56 17.03 -6.67
N GLU A 116 -18.54 18.16 -7.37
CA GLU A 116 -17.99 19.40 -6.87
C GLU A 116 -19.08 20.41 -6.52
N SER A 117 -18.73 21.33 -5.63
CA SER A 117 -19.50 22.53 -5.35
C SER A 117 -19.39 23.53 -6.51
N ALA A 118 -20.14 24.65 -6.44
CA ALA A 118 -20.04 25.70 -7.45
C ALA A 118 -18.65 26.38 -7.52
N SER A 119 -17.82 26.22 -6.50
CA SER A 119 -16.44 26.71 -6.47
C SER A 119 -15.40 25.67 -6.90
N GLY A 120 -15.82 24.47 -7.31
CA GLY A 120 -14.91 23.39 -7.73
C GLY A 120 -14.38 22.51 -6.59
N GLU A 121 -14.83 22.73 -5.35
CA GLU A 121 -14.39 21.90 -4.22
C GLU A 121 -15.17 20.58 -4.18
N PRO A 122 -14.51 19.42 -4.02
CA PRO A 122 -15.17 18.13 -3.83
C PRO A 122 -16.17 18.16 -2.68
N THR A 123 -17.35 17.61 -2.91
CA THR A 123 -18.42 17.54 -1.90
C THR A 123 -18.73 16.13 -1.48
N HIS A 124 -18.70 15.18 -2.42
CA HIS A 124 -18.93 13.77 -2.17
C HIS A 124 -18.42 12.92 -3.33
N LEU A 125 -18.12 11.67 -2.98
CA LEU A 125 -17.76 10.60 -3.91
C LEU A 125 -18.84 9.53 -3.86
N PHE A 126 -19.33 9.09 -5.01
CA PHE A 126 -20.30 8.00 -5.13
C PHE A 126 -19.75 6.83 -5.93
N ILE A 127 -20.12 5.62 -5.51
CA ILE A 127 -19.91 4.40 -6.29
C ILE A 127 -21.17 4.17 -7.11
N ASN A 128 -21.02 4.00 -8.43
CA ASN A 128 -22.11 3.83 -9.39
C ASN A 128 -23.18 4.95 -9.34
N GLY A 129 -22.77 6.15 -8.92
CA GLY A 129 -23.65 7.32 -8.80
C GLY A 129 -24.66 7.22 -7.66
N LEU A 130 -24.45 6.32 -6.70
CA LEU A 130 -25.33 6.11 -5.56
C LEU A 130 -24.69 6.60 -4.25
N PRO A 131 -25.45 7.30 -3.38
CA PRO A 131 -25.00 7.59 -2.03
C PRO A 131 -24.93 6.32 -1.18
N PHE A 132 -24.21 6.41 -0.07
CA PHE A 132 -24.00 5.28 0.85
C PHE A 132 -25.31 4.69 1.39
N ASP A 133 -26.33 5.51 1.62
CA ASP A 133 -27.63 5.12 2.18
C ASP A 133 -28.65 4.68 1.12
N ALA A 134 -28.25 4.63 -0.16
CA ALA A 134 -29.08 4.07 -1.21
C ALA A 134 -29.34 2.57 -1.00
N GLN A 135 -30.32 2.04 -1.75
CA GLN A 135 -30.58 0.61 -1.74
C GLN A 135 -29.35 -0.17 -2.22
N VAL A 136 -29.03 -1.27 -1.53
CA VAL A 136 -27.91 -2.16 -1.86
C VAL A 136 -27.99 -2.69 -3.30
N THR A 137 -26.85 -2.71 -4.00
CA THR A 137 -26.75 -3.21 -5.38
C THR A 137 -25.71 -4.34 -5.52
N GLU A 138 -24.55 -4.25 -4.86
CA GLU A 138 -23.55 -5.33 -4.81
C GLU A 138 -23.99 -6.45 -3.84
N THR A 139 -24.52 -7.52 -4.42
CA THR A 139 -25.03 -8.70 -3.68
C THR A 139 -24.30 -9.98 -4.08
N PRO A 140 -23.00 -10.14 -3.71
CA PRO A 140 -22.22 -11.31 -4.11
C PRO A 140 -22.76 -12.59 -3.45
N ARG A 141 -22.71 -13.71 -4.18
CA ARG A 141 -23.16 -15.01 -3.66
C ARG A 141 -22.03 -15.73 -2.92
N GLN A 142 -22.30 -16.19 -1.69
CA GLN A 142 -21.35 -16.96 -0.89
C GLN A 142 -20.76 -18.15 -1.68
N GLY A 143 -19.46 -18.39 -1.51
CA GLY A 143 -18.75 -19.49 -2.15
C GLY A 143 -18.45 -19.29 -3.64
N THR A 144 -18.78 -18.12 -4.20
CA THR A 144 -18.42 -17.78 -5.59
C THR A 144 -17.24 -16.82 -5.64
N SER A 145 -16.64 -16.68 -6.82
CA SER A 145 -15.70 -15.61 -7.12
C SER A 145 -16.31 -14.69 -8.14
N GLU A 146 -16.03 -13.40 -8.04
CA GLU A 146 -16.43 -12.40 -9.03
C GLU A 146 -15.19 -11.63 -9.50
N VAL A 147 -15.29 -10.98 -10.67
CA VAL A 147 -14.29 -10.01 -11.13
C VAL A 147 -14.91 -8.62 -11.00
N TRP A 148 -14.24 -7.72 -10.28
CA TRP A 148 -14.72 -6.35 -10.09
C TRP A 148 -13.77 -5.41 -10.83
N HIS A 149 -14.30 -4.70 -11.82
CA HIS A 149 -13.62 -3.60 -12.48
C HIS A 149 -13.92 -2.33 -11.72
N VAL A 150 -12.97 -1.88 -10.90
CA VAL A 150 -13.05 -0.59 -10.22
C VAL A 150 -12.49 0.46 -11.16
N ILE A 151 -13.34 1.41 -11.54
CA ILE A 151 -13.06 2.43 -12.55
C ILE A 151 -13.09 3.77 -11.83
N ASN A 152 -11.90 4.33 -11.66
CA ASN A 152 -11.77 5.69 -11.17
C ASN A 152 -11.92 6.66 -12.34
N LEU A 153 -12.92 7.55 -12.28
CA LEU A 153 -13.18 8.58 -13.30
C LEU A 153 -12.78 9.99 -12.81
N THR A 154 -12.17 10.08 -11.62
CA THR A 154 -11.76 11.34 -10.99
C THR A 154 -10.29 11.64 -11.27
N GLU A 155 -9.81 12.80 -10.81
CA GLU A 155 -8.43 13.25 -11.02
C GLU A 155 -7.44 12.76 -9.95
N ASP A 156 -7.95 12.34 -8.78
CA ASP A 156 -7.18 11.89 -7.64
C ASP A 156 -7.49 10.44 -7.26
N ASN A 157 -6.71 9.89 -6.33
CA ASN A 157 -6.74 8.47 -6.01
C ASN A 157 -7.74 8.16 -4.89
N HIS A 158 -8.51 7.08 -5.04
CA HIS A 158 -9.51 6.65 -4.05
C HIS A 158 -9.30 5.19 -3.64
N PRO A 159 -8.60 4.92 -2.53
CA PRO A 159 -8.35 3.56 -2.04
C PRO A 159 -9.67 2.88 -1.68
N LEU A 160 -10.04 1.82 -2.42
CA LEU A 160 -11.24 1.05 -2.17
C LEU A 160 -10.94 -0.11 -1.22
N HIS A 161 -11.65 -0.14 -0.09
CA HIS A 161 -11.63 -1.26 0.84
C HIS A 161 -12.85 -2.17 0.66
N ILE A 162 -12.63 -3.49 0.67
CA ILE A 162 -13.66 -4.52 0.64
C ILE A 162 -13.52 -5.37 1.91
N HIS A 163 -14.63 -5.55 2.64
CA HIS A 163 -14.70 -6.37 3.86
C HIS A 163 -14.63 -7.87 3.58
#